data_AF-A0A9R1JVV2-F1
#
_entry.id   AF-A0A9R1JVV2-F1
#
_cell.length_a   1.000
_cell.length_b   1.000
_cell.length_c   1.000
_cell.angle_alpha   90.00
_cell.angle_beta   90.00
_cell.angle_gamma   90.00
#
_symmetry.space_group_name_H-M   'P 1'
#
loop_
_entity.id
_entity.type
_entity.pdbx_description
1 polymer ?
#
loop_
_entity_poly.entity_id
_entity_poly.type
_entity_poly.pdbx_seq_one_letter_code
_entity_poly.pdbx_strand_id
1 'polypeptide(L)'
;MLLLSMDHDYLVLCNPASCEYGRFHMLAGFVPLGMCSHSPTGMYRLLMYQVSFGLSPNVKGDSYVFVLGSDQPPRHIGCPDVHEMILALPILFRGALHWHKEQHDSGISKILVFDTIAESFQYIHPPTVPGCANIFEMDGMLGMSRFNHAATTIDIWMMQDYVSEVWAIKYQVKLPVPELTLKFGSFNKQRGVVACFWDGDLQVLVKFGDWLLQVDVDGKLVASFHCKLIDYTQFCLKGSLVPHTFFPTLERYVVNASPFI
;
A
#
# COMPACT_ATOMS: atom_id res chain seq x y z
N MET A 1 2.99 12.64 -7.76
CA MET A 1 2.63 11.54 -6.83
C MET A 1 1.13 11.57 -6.66
N LEU A 2 0.39 10.49 -6.91
CA LEU A 2 -1.06 10.48 -6.69
C LEU A 2 -1.38 9.77 -5.38
N LEU A 3 -2.07 10.46 -4.49
CA LEU A 3 -2.55 9.95 -3.21
C LEU A 3 -4.05 9.69 -3.30
N LEU A 4 -4.46 8.51 -2.87
CA LEU A 4 -5.86 8.17 -2.65
C LEU A 4 -6.11 8.05 -1.14
N SER A 5 -7.12 8.77 -0.65
CA SER A 5 -7.60 8.68 0.73
C SER A 5 -9.07 8.32 0.74
N MET A 6 -9.48 7.56 1.74
CA MET A 6 -10.87 7.17 1.97
C MET A 6 -11.44 7.96 3.14
N ASP A 7 -12.55 8.62 2.90
CA ASP A 7 -13.44 9.15 3.92
C ASP A 7 -14.78 8.36 3.83
N HIS A 8 -15.59 8.35 4.88
CA HIS A 8 -16.71 7.40 5.06
C HIS A 8 -17.61 7.23 3.81
N ASP A 9 -17.81 8.29 3.02
CA ASP A 9 -18.63 8.26 1.80
C ASP A 9 -17.87 8.64 0.51
N TYR A 10 -16.58 8.98 0.60
CA TYR A 10 -15.84 9.57 -0.52
C TYR A 10 -14.44 8.99 -0.68
N LEU A 11 -14.04 8.88 -1.95
CA LEU A 11 -12.65 8.71 -2.30
C LEU A 11 -12.07 10.05 -2.74
N VAL A 12 -10.99 10.44 -2.08
CA VAL A 12 -10.26 11.68 -2.32
C VAL A 12 -9.00 11.35 -3.09
N LEU A 13 -8.85 11.97 -4.26
CA LEU A 13 -7.65 11.94 -5.09
C LEU A 13 -6.91 13.26 -4.96
N CYS A 14 -5.62 13.15 -4.71
CA CYS A 14 -4.75 14.29 -4.48
C CYS A 14 -3.47 14.09 -5.28
N ASN A 15 -3.07 15.08 -6.08
CA ASN A 15 -1.73 15.17 -6.65
C ASN A 15 -0.99 16.34 -6.00
N PRO A 16 -0.17 16.09 -4.95
CA PRO A 16 0.58 17.16 -4.31
C PRO A 16 1.57 17.86 -5.25
N ALA A 17 2.01 17.20 -6.32
CA ALA A 17 2.99 17.78 -7.24
C ALA A 17 2.38 18.84 -8.17
N SER A 18 1.10 18.69 -8.54
CA SER A 18 0.36 19.66 -9.36
C SER A 18 -0.61 20.51 -8.54
N CYS A 19 -0.63 20.35 -7.21
CA CYS A 19 -1.60 20.97 -6.31
C CYS A 19 -3.05 20.71 -6.74
N GLU A 20 -3.32 19.54 -7.31
CA GLU A 20 -4.64 19.12 -7.77
C GLU A 20 -5.33 18.25 -6.72
N TYR A 21 -6.61 18.51 -6.52
CA TYR A 21 -7.47 17.76 -5.62
C TYR A 21 -8.81 17.54 -6.27
N GLY A 22 -9.38 16.35 -6.08
CA GLY A 22 -10.76 16.06 -6.43
C GLY A 22 -11.27 14.90 -5.60
N ARG A 23 -12.59 14.75 -5.53
CA ARG A 23 -13.22 13.61 -4.86
C ARG A 23 -14.29 13.02 -5.74
N PHE A 24 -14.69 11.80 -5.44
CA PHE A 24 -15.88 11.21 -6.04
C PHE A 24 -16.57 10.32 -5.00
N HIS A 25 -17.89 10.18 -5.15
CA HIS A 25 -18.68 9.36 -4.24
C HIS A 25 -18.23 7.90 -4.33
N MET A 26 -18.00 7.29 -3.17
CA MET A 26 -17.83 5.85 -3.11
C MET A 26 -19.13 5.20 -3.54
N LEU A 27 -19.05 4.24 -4.47
CA LEU A 27 -20.22 3.45 -4.82
C LEU A 27 -20.62 2.64 -3.58
N ALA A 28 -21.86 2.81 -3.12
CA ALA A 28 -22.34 2.14 -1.92
C ALA A 28 -22.09 0.63 -2.01
N GLY A 29 -21.44 0.07 -0.99
CA GLY A 29 -21.06 -1.34 -0.96
C GLY A 29 -19.78 -1.70 -1.71
N PHE A 30 -18.94 -0.75 -2.13
CA PHE A 30 -17.62 -1.01 -2.69
C PHE A 30 -16.49 -0.46 -1.81
N VAL A 31 -15.38 -1.19 -1.74
CA VAL A 31 -14.16 -0.76 -1.05
C VAL A 31 -12.99 -0.85 -2.03
N PRO A 32 -12.15 0.20 -2.19
CA PRO A 32 -10.98 0.12 -3.04
C PRO A 32 -9.93 -0.83 -2.46
N LEU A 33 -9.35 -1.67 -3.32
CA LEU A 33 -8.24 -2.56 -3.02
C LEU A 33 -6.90 -2.00 -3.51
N GLY A 34 -6.92 -1.05 -4.45
CA GLY A 34 -5.73 -0.42 -4.99
C GLY A 34 -6.01 0.47 -6.20
N MET A 35 -5.06 1.33 -6.54
CA MET A 35 -5.09 2.17 -7.73
C MET A 35 -3.91 1.82 -8.63
N CYS A 36 -4.13 1.74 -9.92
CA CYS A 36 -3.09 1.42 -10.90
C CYS A 36 -3.21 2.28 -12.16
N SER A 37 -2.07 2.51 -12.83
CA SER A 37 -2.06 3.02 -14.19
C SER A 37 -2.14 1.84 -15.16
N HIS A 38 -3.03 1.94 -16.15
CA HIS A 38 -3.14 0.96 -17.21
C HIS A 38 -2.29 1.40 -18.40
N SER A 39 -1.09 0.83 -18.51
CA SER A 39 -0.09 1.27 -19.49
C SER A 39 -0.57 1.28 -20.95
N PRO A 40 -1.40 0.32 -21.44
CA PRO A 40 -1.85 0.35 -22.84
C PRO A 40 -2.78 1.52 -23.17
N THR A 41 -3.57 2.00 -22.22
CA THR A 41 -4.55 3.09 -22.46
C THR A 41 -4.14 4.42 -21.85
N GLY A 42 -3.11 4.44 -20.99
CA GLY A 42 -2.72 5.62 -20.20
C GLY A 42 -3.76 6.03 -19.14
N MET A 43 -4.82 5.23 -18.96
CA MET A 43 -5.91 5.55 -18.03
C MET A 43 -5.61 5.01 -16.63
N TYR A 44 -6.14 5.68 -15.62
CA TYR A 44 -6.04 5.22 -14.24
C TYR A 44 -7.25 4.36 -13.90
N ARG A 45 -7.01 3.30 -13.13
CA ARG A 45 -8.02 2.33 -12.72
C ARG A 45 -7.97 2.14 -11.21
N LEU A 46 -9.14 1.89 -10.66
CA LEU A 46 -9.32 1.43 -9.30
C LEU A 46 -9.76 -0.02 -9.32
N LEU A 47 -9.03 -0.84 -8.59
CA LEU A 47 -9.50 -2.16 -8.22
C LEU A 47 -10.40 -2.00 -6.99
N MET A 48 -11.62 -2.51 -7.06
CA MET A 48 -12.63 -2.40 -6.02
C MET A 48 -13.14 -3.79 -5.63
N TYR A 49 -13.57 -3.94 -4.39
CA TYR A 49 -14.24 -5.13 -3.87
C TYR A 49 -15.65 -4.78 -3.43
N GLN A 50 -16.62 -5.58 -3.87
CA GLN A 50 -18.01 -5.40 -3.45
C GLN A 50 -18.24 -6.08 -2.10
N VAL A 51 -18.54 -5.29 -1.07
CA VAL A 51 -18.87 -5.77 0.26
C VAL A 51 -20.38 -5.98 0.38
N SER A 52 -20.79 -7.20 0.71
CA SER A 52 -22.18 -7.54 0.99
C SER A 52 -22.53 -7.19 2.45
N PHE A 53 -22.89 -5.94 2.72
CA PHE A 53 -23.40 -5.57 4.05
C PHE A 53 -24.75 -6.27 4.29
N GLY A 54 -24.83 -7.13 5.31
CA GLY A 54 -26.09 -7.70 5.80
C GLY A 54 -26.56 -9.01 5.16
N LEU A 55 -25.75 -9.66 4.30
CA LEU A 55 -26.00 -11.03 3.86
C LEU A 55 -25.25 -12.03 4.73
N SER A 56 -25.74 -13.28 4.77
CA SER A 56 -25.12 -14.41 5.48
C SER A 56 -23.59 -14.42 5.30
N PRO A 57 -22.78 -14.76 6.33
CA PRO A 57 -21.31 -14.77 6.27
C PRO A 57 -20.70 -15.63 5.15
N ASN A 58 -21.52 -16.35 4.38
CA ASN A 58 -21.14 -17.16 3.24
C ASN A 58 -21.23 -16.45 1.87
N VAL A 59 -21.72 -15.21 1.80
CA VAL A 59 -21.76 -14.45 0.53
C VAL A 59 -20.41 -13.77 0.32
N LYS A 60 -19.58 -14.42 -0.51
CA LYS A 60 -18.31 -13.86 -0.98
C LYS A 60 -18.60 -12.66 -1.87
N GLY A 61 -17.87 -11.57 -1.64
CA GLY A 61 -17.85 -10.43 -2.54
C GLY A 61 -17.01 -10.73 -3.78
N ASP A 62 -17.13 -9.86 -4.77
CA ASP A 62 -16.39 -9.96 -6.03
C ASP A 62 -15.54 -8.71 -6.27
N SER A 63 -14.51 -8.87 -7.11
CA SER A 63 -13.69 -7.73 -7.55
C SER A 63 -14.19 -7.11 -8.83
N TYR A 64 -13.98 -5.80 -8.91
CA TYR A 64 -14.41 -4.94 -10.00
C TYR A 64 -13.29 -3.97 -10.37
N VAL A 65 -13.24 -3.59 -11.65
CA VAL A 65 -12.35 -2.55 -12.15
C VAL A 65 -13.18 -1.35 -12.55
N PHE A 66 -12.79 -0.19 -12.01
CA PHE A 66 -13.38 1.10 -12.36
C PHE A 66 -12.33 2.00 -13.01
N VAL A 67 -12.65 2.57 -14.17
CA VAL A 67 -11.77 3.51 -14.87
C VAL A 67 -12.05 4.91 -14.35
N LEU A 68 -11.03 5.59 -13.80
CA LEU A 68 -11.19 6.96 -13.30
C LEU A 68 -11.56 7.93 -14.42
N GLY A 69 -12.59 8.75 -14.17
CA GLY A 69 -13.14 9.70 -15.13
C GLY A 69 -14.03 9.08 -16.22
N SER A 70 -14.42 7.81 -16.06
CA SER A 70 -15.39 7.15 -16.94
C SER A 70 -16.80 7.27 -16.38
N ASP A 71 -17.78 7.49 -17.27
CA ASP A 71 -19.21 7.42 -16.95
C ASP A 71 -19.74 5.98 -16.88
N GLN A 72 -18.90 5.00 -17.22
CA GLN A 72 -19.28 3.58 -17.19
C GLN A 72 -19.23 3.02 -15.76
N PRO A 73 -20.16 2.13 -15.40
CA PRO A 73 -20.13 1.46 -14.10
C PRO A 73 -18.88 0.57 -13.96
N PRO A 74 -18.45 0.24 -12.72
CA PRO A 74 -17.37 -0.72 -12.50
C PRO A 74 -17.67 -2.05 -13.19
N ARG A 75 -16.67 -2.57 -13.90
CA ARG A 75 -16.78 -3.85 -14.59
C ARG A 75 -16.37 -4.98 -13.67
N HIS A 76 -17.22 -6.00 -13.56
CA HIS A 76 -16.92 -7.23 -12.83
C HIS A 76 -15.76 -7.99 -13.49
N ILE A 77 -14.83 -8.47 -12.69
CA ILE A 77 -13.67 -9.26 -13.16
C ILE A 77 -13.58 -10.65 -12.50
N GLY A 78 -14.32 -10.89 -11.41
CA GLY A 78 -14.21 -12.12 -10.61
C GLY A 78 -12.88 -12.20 -9.83
N CYS A 79 -12.85 -12.89 -8.68
CA CYS A 79 -11.64 -12.93 -7.84
C CYS A 79 -11.71 -13.98 -6.71
N PRO A 80 -10.57 -14.42 -6.13
CA PRO A 80 -10.55 -15.03 -4.79
C PRO A 80 -11.24 -14.15 -3.72
N ASP A 81 -11.59 -14.77 -2.60
CA ASP A 81 -12.06 -14.06 -1.41
C ASP A 81 -10.93 -13.16 -0.87
N VAL A 82 -11.03 -11.87 -1.19
CA VAL A 82 -10.05 -10.82 -0.88
C VAL A 82 -10.48 -9.97 0.31
N HIS A 83 -11.42 -10.44 1.14
CA HIS A 83 -11.92 -9.69 2.29
C HIS A 83 -10.79 -9.22 3.23
N GLU A 84 -9.79 -10.06 3.47
CA GLU A 84 -8.63 -9.73 4.31
C GLU A 84 -7.70 -8.68 3.69
N MET A 85 -7.84 -8.39 2.40
CA MET A 85 -7.03 -7.42 1.67
C MET A 85 -7.55 -5.99 1.80
N ILE A 86 -8.78 -5.81 2.28
CA ILE A 86 -9.33 -4.48 2.62
C ILE A 86 -8.43 -3.77 3.63
N LEU A 87 -7.73 -4.53 4.47
CA LEU A 87 -6.80 -4.02 5.48
C LEU A 87 -5.34 -4.07 5.03
N ALA A 88 -5.03 -4.59 3.84
CA ALA A 88 -3.67 -4.72 3.32
C ALA A 88 -3.35 -3.58 2.35
N LEU A 89 -2.09 -3.14 2.36
CA LEU A 89 -1.64 -2.01 1.56
C LEU A 89 -1.01 -2.53 0.25
N PRO A 90 -1.60 -2.28 -0.93
CA PRO A 90 -0.99 -2.66 -2.19
C PRO A 90 0.25 -1.83 -2.50
N ILE A 91 1.13 -2.40 -3.31
CA ILE A 91 2.06 -1.60 -4.10
C ILE A 91 1.86 -1.89 -5.60
N LEU A 92 2.09 -0.89 -6.45
CA LEU A 92 2.16 -1.10 -7.90
C LEU A 92 3.62 -1.37 -8.28
N PHE A 93 3.92 -2.58 -8.73
CA PHE A 93 5.25 -2.99 -9.18
C PHE A 93 5.16 -3.67 -10.54
N ARG A 94 5.97 -3.21 -11.50
CA ARG A 94 6.01 -3.74 -12.89
C ARG A 94 4.64 -3.86 -13.57
N GLY A 95 3.75 -2.90 -13.32
CA GLY A 95 2.41 -2.87 -13.91
C GLY A 95 1.42 -3.86 -13.28
N ALA A 96 1.75 -4.47 -12.14
CA ALA A 96 0.85 -5.30 -11.36
C ALA A 96 0.74 -4.79 -9.93
N LEU A 97 -0.41 -5.00 -9.30
CA LEU A 97 -0.60 -4.69 -7.88
C LEU A 97 -0.22 -5.90 -7.03
N HIS A 98 0.53 -5.68 -5.95
CA HIS A 98 1.01 -6.73 -5.05
C HIS A 98 0.51 -6.50 -3.63
N TRP A 99 0.00 -7.55 -2.99
CA TRP A 99 -0.40 -7.52 -1.58
C TRP A 99 0.18 -8.72 -0.84
N HIS A 100 0.74 -8.48 0.33
CA HIS A 100 1.12 -9.56 1.23
C HIS A 100 -0.11 -10.04 2.00
N LYS A 101 -0.36 -11.34 1.99
CA LYS A 101 -1.42 -12.01 2.73
C LYS A 101 -0.81 -13.08 3.64
N GLU A 102 -1.04 -12.95 4.94
CA GLU A 102 -0.82 -14.04 5.89
C GLU A 102 -2.15 -14.80 6.05
N GLN A 103 -2.17 -16.10 5.74
CA GLN A 103 -3.36 -16.91 6.00
C GLN A 103 -3.37 -17.35 7.47
N HIS A 104 -4.33 -16.83 8.24
CA HIS A 104 -4.45 -17.08 9.68
C HIS A 104 -4.53 -18.57 10.05
N ASP A 105 -5.16 -19.40 9.20
CA ASP A 105 -5.45 -20.81 9.53
C ASP A 105 -4.34 -21.79 9.11
N SER A 106 -3.50 -21.43 8.14
CA SER A 106 -2.49 -22.33 7.57
C SER A 106 -1.04 -21.92 7.88
N GLY A 107 -0.83 -20.68 8.33
CA GLY A 107 0.51 -20.10 8.47
C GLY A 107 1.25 -19.93 7.15
N ILE A 108 0.60 -20.20 6.01
CA ILE A 108 1.16 -20.05 4.67
C ILE A 108 0.95 -18.60 4.24
N SER A 109 2.05 -17.86 4.14
CA SER A 109 2.04 -16.52 3.56
C SER A 109 2.10 -16.60 2.03
N LYS A 110 1.32 -15.76 1.36
CA LYS A 110 1.32 -15.62 -0.11
C LYS A 110 1.31 -14.15 -0.48
N ILE A 111 1.86 -13.81 -1.64
CA ILE A 111 1.69 -12.49 -2.22
C ILE A 111 0.66 -12.63 -3.34
N LEU A 112 -0.48 -11.94 -3.21
CA LEU A 112 -1.44 -11.83 -4.30
C LEU A 112 -0.93 -10.80 -5.30
N VAL A 113 -1.03 -11.12 -6.58
CA VAL A 113 -0.65 -10.25 -7.68
C VAL A 113 -1.85 -10.08 -8.61
N PHE A 114 -2.21 -8.84 -8.90
CA PHE A 114 -3.20 -8.49 -9.91
C PHE A 114 -2.49 -7.89 -11.12
N ASP A 115 -2.50 -8.63 -12.23
CA ASP A 115 -2.00 -8.13 -13.51
C ASP A 115 -3.01 -7.10 -14.07
N THR A 116 -2.57 -5.87 -14.29
CA THR A 116 -3.47 -4.79 -14.71
C THR A 116 -3.86 -4.86 -16.18
N ILE A 117 -3.09 -5.56 -17.01
CA ILE A 117 -3.33 -5.72 -18.45
C ILE A 117 -4.25 -6.92 -18.69
N ALA A 118 -3.90 -8.07 -18.11
CA ALA A 118 -4.70 -9.29 -18.21
C ALA A 118 -5.93 -9.26 -17.29
N GLU A 119 -5.94 -8.36 -16.31
CA GLU A 119 -6.97 -8.26 -15.26
C GLU A 119 -7.22 -9.58 -14.54
N SER A 120 -6.13 -10.29 -14.25
CA SER A 120 -6.15 -11.61 -13.65
C SER A 120 -5.34 -11.66 -12.37
N PHE A 121 -5.79 -12.52 -11.45
CA PHE A 121 -5.13 -12.74 -10.17
C PHE A 121 -4.22 -13.97 -10.23
N GLN A 122 -3.03 -13.83 -9.64
CA GLN A 122 -2.08 -14.92 -9.45
C GLN A 122 -1.41 -14.80 -8.08
N TYR A 123 -0.77 -15.86 -7.63
CA TYR A 123 -0.03 -15.88 -6.37
C TYR A 123 1.45 -16.13 -6.65
N ILE A 124 2.31 -15.42 -5.93
CA ILE A 124 3.74 -15.69 -5.85
C ILE A 124 4.14 -15.96 -4.39
N HIS A 125 5.26 -16.63 -4.19
CA HIS A 125 5.73 -16.96 -2.84
C HIS A 125 6.52 -15.79 -2.22
N PRO A 126 6.21 -15.40 -0.96
CA PRO A 126 7.09 -14.55 -0.18
C PRO A 126 8.34 -15.33 0.26
N PRO A 127 9.37 -14.66 0.83
CA PRO A 127 10.45 -15.39 1.49
C PRO A 127 9.87 -16.29 2.58
N THR A 128 10.51 -17.43 2.85
CA THR A 128 10.06 -18.45 3.81
C THR A 128 10.21 -17.97 5.26
N VAL A 129 9.40 -16.99 5.65
CA VAL A 129 9.33 -16.43 6.99
C VAL A 129 7.87 -16.34 7.43
N PRO A 130 7.54 -16.73 8.67
CA PRO A 130 6.18 -16.60 9.21
C PRO A 130 5.86 -15.13 9.50
N GLY A 131 4.58 -14.74 9.49
CA GLY A 131 4.15 -13.41 9.94
C GLY A 131 3.86 -12.39 8.83
N CYS A 132 3.03 -11.41 9.18
CA CYS A 132 2.76 -10.20 8.39
C CYS A 132 4.05 -9.44 8.04
N ALA A 133 4.13 -8.98 6.80
CA ALA A 133 5.23 -8.18 6.29
C ALA A 133 4.70 -7.08 5.34
N ASN A 134 5.46 -6.00 5.23
CA ASN A 134 5.15 -4.89 4.33
C ASN A 134 5.94 -5.03 3.04
N ILE A 135 5.26 -4.90 1.90
CA ILE A 135 5.88 -4.91 0.57
C ILE A 135 6.20 -3.48 0.15
N PHE A 136 7.32 -3.28 -0.54
CA PHE A 136 7.73 -1.99 -1.09
C PHE A 136 8.56 -2.18 -2.37
N GLU A 137 8.76 -1.10 -3.13
CA GLU A 137 9.70 -1.08 -4.26
C GLU A 137 11.06 -0.57 -3.76
N MET A 138 12.14 -1.27 -4.08
CA MET A 138 13.51 -0.78 -3.87
C MET A 138 14.36 -1.13 -5.08
N ASP A 139 14.98 -0.12 -5.68
CA ASP A 139 15.97 -0.29 -6.77
C ASP A 139 15.46 -1.18 -7.93
N GLY A 140 14.21 -0.97 -8.35
CA GLY A 140 13.58 -1.75 -9.43
C GLY A 140 13.25 -3.22 -9.07
N MET A 141 13.41 -3.59 -7.81
CA MET A 141 13.11 -4.91 -7.26
C MET A 141 11.97 -4.85 -6.24
N LEU A 142 11.28 -5.99 -6.08
CA LEU A 142 10.26 -6.15 -5.07
C LEU A 142 10.93 -6.39 -3.71
N GLY A 143 10.63 -5.53 -2.75
CA GLY A 143 11.15 -5.60 -1.39
C GLY A 143 10.07 -6.03 -0.40
N MET A 144 10.49 -6.70 0.68
CA MET A 144 9.62 -7.04 1.79
C MET A 144 10.33 -6.73 3.11
N SER A 145 9.60 -6.17 4.08
CA SER A 145 10.15 -5.80 5.39
C SER A 145 9.28 -6.34 6.51
N ARG A 146 9.93 -6.80 7.58
CA ARG A 146 9.26 -7.35 8.77
C ARG A 146 10.06 -7.03 10.02
N PHE A 147 9.35 -6.78 11.11
CA PHE A 147 9.98 -6.74 12.43
C PHE A 147 10.14 -8.14 13.02
N ASN A 148 11.38 -8.50 13.35
CA ASN A 148 11.74 -9.75 14.01
C ASN A 148 11.82 -9.54 15.53
N HIS A 149 10.84 -10.05 16.26
CA HIS A 149 10.74 -9.88 17.71
C HIS A 149 11.91 -10.50 18.49
N ALA A 150 12.41 -11.65 18.04
CA ALA A 150 13.47 -12.37 18.76
C ALA A 150 14.80 -11.63 18.65
N ALA A 151 15.12 -11.12 17.45
CA ALA A 151 16.37 -10.42 17.20
C ALA A 151 16.27 -8.90 17.47
N THR A 152 15.07 -8.35 17.65
CA THR A 152 14.81 -6.90 17.69
C THR A 152 15.34 -6.18 16.45
N THR A 153 15.24 -6.84 15.30
CA THR A 153 15.67 -6.32 13.99
C THR A 153 14.48 -6.04 13.09
N ILE A 154 14.69 -5.18 12.10
CA ILE A 154 13.86 -5.11 10.91
C ILE A 154 14.63 -5.83 9.82
N ASP A 155 14.12 -7.01 9.47
CA ASP A 155 14.67 -7.82 8.40
C ASP A 155 14.06 -7.34 7.08
N ILE A 156 14.92 -7.13 6.08
CA ILE A 156 14.55 -6.60 4.78
C ILE A 156 15.03 -7.58 3.70
N TRP A 157 14.09 -8.13 2.94
CA TRP A 157 14.33 -9.04 1.84
C TRP A 157 14.10 -8.36 0.50
N MET A 158 14.87 -8.79 -0.49
CA MET A 158 14.75 -8.37 -1.88
C MET A 158 14.55 -9.57 -2.79
N MET A 159 13.61 -9.45 -3.71
CA MET A 159 13.37 -10.43 -4.76
C MET A 159 14.40 -10.23 -5.88
N GLN A 160 15.41 -11.10 -5.88
CA GLN A 160 16.52 -11.08 -6.83
C GLN A 160 16.08 -11.55 -8.22
N ASP A 161 15.20 -12.54 -8.26
CA ASP A 161 14.57 -13.04 -9.48
C ASP A 161 13.06 -13.08 -9.26
N TYR A 162 12.34 -12.29 -10.05
CA TYR A 162 10.88 -12.22 -10.00
C TYR A 162 10.21 -13.45 -10.61
N VAL A 163 10.80 -14.04 -11.65
CA VAL A 163 10.21 -15.19 -12.36
C VAL A 163 10.41 -16.46 -11.55
N SER A 164 11.61 -16.64 -11.00
CA SER A 164 11.93 -17.79 -10.15
C SER A 164 11.55 -17.58 -8.68
N GLU A 165 10.99 -16.41 -8.33
CA GLU A 165 10.55 -16.04 -6.98
C GLU A 165 11.66 -16.18 -5.91
N VAL A 166 12.91 -15.84 -6.29
CA VAL A 166 14.08 -15.98 -5.43
C VAL A 166 14.24 -14.73 -4.56
N TRP A 167 14.17 -14.93 -3.25
CA TRP A 167 14.36 -13.88 -2.25
C TRP A 167 15.70 -14.02 -1.53
N ALA A 168 16.34 -12.89 -1.25
CA ALA A 168 17.54 -12.82 -0.43
C ALA A 168 17.38 -11.74 0.65
N ILE A 169 17.87 -12.01 1.85
CA ILE A 169 17.96 -10.97 2.89
C ILE A 169 19.04 -9.96 2.48
N LYS A 170 18.70 -8.67 2.52
CA LYS A 170 19.60 -7.58 2.14
C LYS A 170 20.07 -6.78 3.35
N TYR A 171 19.16 -6.51 4.31
CA TYR A 171 19.50 -5.78 5.53
C TYR A 171 18.84 -6.41 6.75
N GLN A 172 19.49 -6.23 7.90
CA GLN A 172 18.95 -6.52 9.22
C GLN A 172 19.20 -5.31 10.11
N VAL A 173 18.24 -4.40 10.14
CA VAL A 173 18.36 -3.12 10.84
C VAL A 173 18.05 -3.35 12.31
N LYS A 174 19.05 -3.26 13.19
CA LYS A 174 18.85 -3.47 14.63
C LYS A 174 18.20 -2.26 15.25
N LEU A 175 17.07 -2.46 15.93
CA LEU A 175 16.37 -1.37 16.62
C LEU A 175 16.62 -1.40 18.13
N PRO A 176 17.07 -0.30 18.74
CA PRO A 176 17.15 -0.16 20.20
C PRO A 176 15.74 0.08 20.79
N VAL A 177 14.87 -0.94 20.72
CA VAL A 177 13.46 -0.83 21.11
C VAL A 177 13.28 -0.37 22.57
N PRO A 178 14.03 -0.86 23.58
CA PRO A 178 13.88 -0.38 24.95
C PRO A 178 14.15 1.12 25.09
N GLU A 179 15.24 1.61 24.51
CA GLU A 179 15.66 3.00 24.58
C GLU A 179 14.66 3.92 23.85
N LEU A 180 14.18 3.49 22.68
CA LEU A 180 13.17 4.22 21.92
C LEU A 180 11.82 4.21 22.63
N THR A 181 11.46 3.10 23.30
CA THR A 181 10.21 3.00 24.05
C THR A 181 10.17 3.98 25.22
N LEU A 182 11.29 4.13 25.93
CA LEU A 182 11.41 5.10 27.04
C LEU A 182 11.24 6.54 26.57
N LYS A 183 11.68 6.87 25.34
CA LYS A 183 11.65 8.24 24.82
C LYS A 183 10.35 8.58 24.09
N PHE A 184 9.81 7.65 23.32
CA PHE A 184 8.73 7.91 22.36
C PHE A 184 7.43 7.16 22.65
N GLY A 185 7.41 6.28 23.67
CA GLY A 185 6.23 5.51 24.06
C GLY A 185 6.19 4.12 23.43
N SER A 186 5.00 3.51 23.37
CA SER A 186 4.88 2.09 23.01
C SER A 186 5.17 1.81 21.54
N PHE A 187 5.91 0.74 21.27
CA PHE A 187 6.17 0.27 19.91
C PHE A 187 5.00 -0.56 19.36
N ASN A 188 4.44 -0.19 18.21
CA ASN A 188 3.41 -0.99 17.53
C ASN A 188 4.06 -2.11 16.72
N LYS A 189 3.88 -3.34 17.21
CA LYS A 189 4.55 -4.55 16.70
C LYS A 189 4.00 -5.09 15.38
N GLN A 190 2.73 -4.81 15.03
CA GLN A 190 2.05 -5.46 13.90
C GLN A 190 2.08 -4.64 12.60
N ARG A 191 2.09 -3.31 12.71
CA ARG A 191 2.06 -2.39 11.55
C ARG A 191 2.98 -1.17 11.72
N GLY A 192 3.86 -1.20 12.72
CA GLY A 192 4.67 -0.05 13.07
C GLY A 192 5.95 0.11 12.27
N VAL A 193 6.23 -0.69 11.23
CA VAL A 193 7.48 -0.61 10.46
C VAL A 193 7.19 -0.51 8.98
N VAL A 194 7.66 0.54 8.31
CA VAL A 194 7.58 0.69 6.86
C VAL A 194 8.99 0.96 6.33
N ALA A 195 9.51 0.03 5.53
CA ALA A 195 10.70 0.31 4.74
C ALA A 195 10.30 1.07 3.47
N CYS A 196 11.06 2.12 3.14
CA CYS A 196 10.89 2.87 1.92
C CYS A 196 12.25 3.17 1.30
N PHE A 197 12.30 3.16 -0.03
CA PHE A 197 13.49 3.53 -0.78
C PHE A 197 13.28 4.91 -1.40
N TRP A 198 14.10 5.87 -1.00
CA TRP A 198 14.00 7.25 -1.44
C TRP A 198 15.39 7.80 -1.75
N ASP A 199 15.53 8.41 -2.93
CA ASP A 199 16.75 9.09 -3.38
C ASP A 199 18.02 8.23 -3.31
N GLY A 200 17.90 6.95 -3.65
CA GLY A 200 19.03 6.01 -3.64
C GLY A 200 19.34 5.40 -2.27
N ASP A 201 18.67 5.85 -1.21
CA ASP A 201 18.88 5.39 0.15
C ASP A 201 17.67 4.62 0.70
N LEU A 202 17.96 3.56 1.45
CA LEU A 202 16.94 2.83 2.19
C LEU A 202 16.70 3.51 3.53
N GLN A 203 15.45 3.89 3.77
CA GLN A 203 15.00 4.46 5.03
C GLN A 203 13.94 3.57 5.65
N VAL A 204 13.95 3.53 6.97
CA VAL A 204 13.03 2.72 7.75
C VAL A 204 12.22 3.65 8.64
N LEU A 205 10.92 3.69 8.42
CA LEU A 205 9.98 4.43 9.24
C LEU A 205 9.36 3.52 10.30
N VAL A 206 9.42 3.96 11.56
CA VAL A 206 9.02 3.15 12.70
C VAL A 206 8.10 3.95 13.63
N LYS A 207 6.91 3.42 13.94
CA LYS A 207 5.91 4.08 14.78
C LYS A 207 6.05 3.69 16.26
N PHE A 208 6.23 4.69 17.11
CA PHE A 208 6.26 4.59 18.57
C PHE A 208 5.26 5.59 19.16
N GLY A 209 4.18 5.12 19.78
CA GLY A 209 3.10 5.99 20.26
C GLY A 209 2.59 6.93 19.17
N ASP A 210 2.65 8.24 19.45
CA ASP A 210 2.31 9.35 18.54
C ASP A 210 3.51 9.82 17.69
N TRP A 211 4.62 9.08 17.68
CA TRP A 211 5.84 9.43 16.96
C TRP A 211 6.07 8.50 15.79
N LEU A 212 6.49 9.09 14.67
CA LEU A 212 7.08 8.40 13.53
C LEU A 212 8.59 8.67 13.55
N LEU A 213 9.38 7.62 13.60
CA LEU A 213 10.83 7.68 13.68
C LEU A 213 11.41 7.23 12.35
N GLN A 214 12.34 8.02 11.80
CA GLN A 214 13.15 7.62 10.66
C GLN A 214 14.46 7.06 11.15
N VAL A 215 14.78 5.85 10.71
CA VAL A 215 15.97 5.10 11.09
C VAL A 215 16.72 4.72 9.81
N ASP A 216 18.04 4.83 9.85
CA ASP A 216 18.91 4.37 8.76
C ASP A 216 19.14 2.85 8.80
N VAL A 217 19.90 2.34 7.84
CA VAL A 217 20.22 0.91 7.72
C VAL A 217 21.06 0.37 8.89
N ASP A 218 21.78 1.24 9.60
CA ASP A 218 22.59 0.89 10.76
C ASP A 218 21.76 0.88 12.06
N GLY A 219 20.48 1.24 12.00
CA GLY A 219 19.59 1.27 13.16
C GLY A 219 19.67 2.58 13.95
N LYS A 220 20.33 3.60 13.41
CA LYS A 220 20.47 4.91 14.05
C LYS A 220 19.30 5.81 13.68
N LEU A 221 18.79 6.52 14.69
CA LEU A 221 17.74 7.52 14.52
C LEU A 221 18.26 8.69 13.68
N VAL A 222 17.62 8.92 12.54
CA VAL A 222 17.89 10.05 11.63
C VAL A 222 16.99 11.23 11.97
N ALA A 223 15.69 10.98 12.15
CA ALA A 223 14.70 12.02 12.43
C ALA A 223 13.52 11.46 13.25
N SER A 224 12.80 12.35 13.93
CA SER A 224 11.60 12.02 14.69
C SER A 224 10.50 13.04 14.42
N PHE A 225 9.31 12.56 14.10
CA PHE A 225 8.15 13.37 13.76
C PHE A 225 7.03 13.09 14.76
N HIS A 226 6.56 14.13 15.46
CA HIS A 226 5.41 13.99 16.34
C HIS A 226 4.13 14.16 15.52
N CYS A 227 3.38 13.08 15.36
CA CYS A 227 2.21 13.03 14.50
C CYS A 227 1.08 12.22 15.12
N LYS A 228 0.09 12.93 15.66
CA LYS A 228 -1.15 12.32 16.15
C LYS A 228 -1.98 11.82 14.97
N LEU A 229 -2.57 10.64 15.11
CA LEU A 229 -3.55 10.07 14.16
C LEU A 229 -3.00 9.78 12.74
N ILE A 230 -1.71 9.46 12.57
CA ILE A 230 -1.25 8.90 11.29
C ILE A 230 -1.68 7.44 11.18
N ASP A 231 -2.52 7.17 10.19
CA ASP A 231 -2.62 5.86 9.55
C ASP A 231 -1.79 5.86 8.27
N TYR A 232 -1.06 4.76 8.05
CA TYR A 232 -0.29 4.58 6.82
C TYR A 232 -1.25 4.48 5.64
N THR A 233 -1.34 5.51 4.80
CA THR A 233 -1.92 5.39 3.46
C THR A 233 -0.79 5.06 2.48
N GLN A 234 -0.87 3.90 1.86
CA GLN A 234 0.05 3.48 0.80
C GLN A 234 -0.68 3.34 -0.54
N PHE A 235 -1.87 3.92 -0.69
CA PHE A 235 -2.48 4.13 -2.01
C PHE A 235 -1.77 5.28 -2.74
N CYS A 236 -0.46 5.11 -2.91
CA CYS A 236 0.41 6.05 -3.55
C CYS A 236 0.82 5.45 -4.89
N LEU A 237 0.44 6.11 -5.98
CA LEU A 237 1.14 5.92 -7.23
C LEU A 237 2.32 6.89 -7.23
N LYS A 238 3.53 6.33 -7.24
CA LYS A 238 4.77 7.06 -7.48
C LYS A 238 4.59 7.82 -8.79
N GLY A 239 4.30 9.10 -8.66
CA GLY A 239 3.50 9.81 -9.66
C GLY A 239 4.28 10.94 -10.32
N SER A 240 4.13 10.95 -11.64
CA SER A 240 4.50 11.94 -12.63
C SER A 240 4.25 13.41 -12.22
N LEU A 241 5.06 14.31 -12.79
CA LEU A 241 4.87 15.78 -12.75
C LEU A 241 3.78 16.26 -13.72
N VAL A 242 3.14 15.34 -14.47
CA VAL A 242 2.17 15.68 -15.51
C VAL A 242 0.77 15.79 -14.90
N PRO A 243 0.01 16.87 -15.19
CA PRO A 243 -1.40 16.99 -14.84
C PRO A 243 -2.21 15.83 -15.40
N HIS A 244 -3.13 15.26 -14.61
CA HIS A 244 -3.90 14.10 -15.05
C HIS A 244 -5.29 14.50 -15.58
N THR A 245 -5.63 14.03 -16.77
CA THR A 245 -6.88 14.40 -17.49
C THR A 245 -8.17 13.98 -16.78
N PHE A 246 -8.10 13.08 -15.80
CA PHE A 246 -9.25 12.66 -15.01
C PHE A 246 -9.59 13.65 -13.89
N PHE A 247 -8.67 14.52 -13.45
CA PHE A 247 -8.94 15.46 -12.35
C PHE A 247 -10.13 16.40 -12.62
N PRO A 248 -10.24 17.04 -13.82
CA PRO A 248 -11.39 17.89 -14.15
C PRO A 248 -12.75 17.18 -14.13
N THR A 249 -12.75 15.84 -14.21
CA THR A 249 -13.99 15.03 -14.15
C THR A 249 -14.43 14.70 -12.72
N LEU A 250 -13.59 14.99 -11.72
CA LEU A 250 -13.89 14.70 -10.32
C LEU A 250 -14.78 15.80 -9.71
N GLU A 251 -15.60 15.41 -8.73
CA GLU A 251 -16.37 16.36 -7.96
C GLU A 251 -15.45 17.24 -7.10
N ARG A 252 -15.81 18.53 -6.99
CA ARG A 252 -15.03 19.53 -6.25
C ARG A 252 -13.56 19.58 -6.67
N TYR A 253 -13.28 19.35 -7.95
CA TYR A 253 -11.97 19.58 -8.51
C TYR A 253 -11.49 21.00 -8.22
N VAL A 254 -10.33 21.12 -7.59
CA VAL A 254 -9.65 22.38 -7.32
C VAL A 254 -8.16 22.24 -7.60
N VAL A 255 -7.55 23.35 -8.01
CA VAL A 255 -6.11 23.49 -8.24
C VAL A 255 -5.62 24.67 -7.42
N ASN A 256 -4.45 24.54 -6.78
CA ASN A 256 -3.88 25.60 -5.95
C ASN A 256 -4.83 26.12 -4.85
N ALA A 257 -5.55 25.21 -4.19
CA ALA A 257 -6.40 25.54 -3.05
C ALA A 257 -5.86 24.85 -1.79
N SER A 258 -6.27 25.32 -0.61
CA SER A 258 -5.98 24.63 0.66
C SER A 258 -6.37 23.14 0.55
N PRO A 259 -5.50 22.19 0.97
CA PRO A 259 -4.34 22.36 1.86
C PRO A 259 -3.00 22.65 1.17
N PHE A 260 -2.97 22.95 -0.13
CA PHE A 260 -1.71 23.20 -0.87
C PHE A 260 -1.22 24.66 -0.82
N ILE A 261 -1.93 25.56 -0.12
CA ILE A 261 -1.54 26.94 0.18
C ILE A 261 -1.14 27.03 1.66
#